data_AF-F7V2G4-F1
#
_entry.id   AF-F7V2G4-F1
#
_cell.length_a   1.000
_cell.length_b   1.000
_cell.length_c   1.000
_cell.angle_alpha   90.00
_cell.angle_beta   90.00
_cell.angle_gamma   90.00
#
_symmetry.space_group_name_H-M   'P 1'
#
loop_
_entity.id
_entity.type
_entity.pdbx_description
1 polymer ?
#
loop_
_entity_poly.entity_id
_entity_poly.type
_entity_poly.pdbx_seq_one_letter_code
_entity_poly.pdbx_strand_id
1 'polypeptide(L)' 'MSDKDLQRYRHYESMIKKARKTGIGEKPPSCAKCQYYQPEFKYRKCLYARCPYQRDTEIFRKRPLKKDKIPGPEVVKVDG' A
#
# COMPACT_ATOMS: atom_id res chain seq x y z
N MET A 1 15.44 -29.69 -5.93
CA MET A 1 15.00 -29.25 -4.59
C MET A 1 14.87 -30.49 -3.74
N SER A 2 15.44 -30.50 -2.53
CA SER A 2 15.36 -31.66 -1.63
C SER A 2 13.95 -31.77 -1.00
N ASP A 3 13.53 -32.97 -0.60
CA ASP A 3 12.29 -33.18 0.18
C ASP A 3 12.24 -32.32 1.46
N LYS A 4 13.42 -32.09 2.07
CA LYS A 4 13.55 -31.20 3.24
C LYS A 4 13.24 -29.74 2.88
N ASP A 5 13.66 -29.29 1.70
CA ASP A 5 13.35 -27.94 1.22
C ASP A 5 11.86 -27.78 0.94
N LEU A 6 11.22 -28.82 0.39
CA LEU A 6 9.80 -28.82 0.10
C LEU A 6 8.96 -28.80 1.40
N GLN A 7 9.34 -29.57 2.42
CA GLN A 7 8.69 -29.50 3.74
C GLN A 7 8.87 -28.14 4.39
N ARG A 8 10.08 -27.57 4.33
CA ARG A 8 10.36 -26.22 4.87
C ARG A 8 9.53 -25.16 4.16
N TYR A 9 9.42 -25.24 2.83
CA TYR A 9 8.57 -24.35 2.04
C TYR A 9 7.10 -24.45 2.45
N ARG A 10 6.54 -25.66 2.53
CA ARG A 10 5.15 -25.89 2.98
C ARG A 10 4.89 -25.35 4.39
N HIS A 11 5.87 -25.49 5.28
CA HIS A 11 5.80 -24.95 6.63
C HIS A 11 5.73 -23.41 6.62
N TYR A 12 6.61 -22.74 5.88
CA TYR A 12 6.56 -21.28 5.74
C TYR A 12 5.27 -20.80 5.08
N GLU A 13 4.80 -21.49 4.04
CA GLU A 13 3.53 -21.19 3.38
C GLU A 13 2.35 -21.27 4.36
N SER A 14 2.32 -22.30 5.21
CA SER A 14 1.31 -22.46 6.26
C SER A 14 1.36 -21.34 7.29
N MET A 15 2.56 -20.94 7.74
CA MET A 15 2.72 -19.82 8.67
C MET A 15 2.25 -18.49 8.06
N ILE A 16 2.59 -18.21 6.81
CA ILE A 16 2.15 -17.00 6.09
C ILE A 16 0.62 -17.00 5.93
N LYS A 17 0.00 -18.14 5.61
CA LYS A 17 -1.47 -18.26 5.54
C LYS A 17 -2.14 -18.02 6.89
N LYS A 18 -1.59 -18.56 7.98
CA LYS A 18 -2.08 -18.31 9.34
C LYS A 18 -1.92 -16.85 9.73
N ALA A 19 -0.75 -16.26 9.49
CA ALA A 19 -0.49 -14.84 9.72
C ALA A 19 -1.40 -13.92 8.88
N ARG A 20 -1.80 -14.32 7.66
CA ARG A 20 -2.83 -13.61 6.89
C ARG A 20 -4.22 -13.73 7.52
N LYS A 21 -4.55 -14.86 8.15
CA LYS A 21 -5.83 -15.05 8.86
C LYS A 21 -5.89 -14.32 10.20
N THR A 22 -4.77 -14.25 10.93
CA THR A 22 -4.69 -13.62 12.26
C THR A 22 -4.20 -12.17 12.23
N GLY A 23 -3.45 -11.79 11.20
CA GLY A 23 -2.90 -10.44 10.99
C GLY A 23 -3.85 -9.47 10.31
N ILE A 24 -4.99 -9.94 9.81
CA ILE A 24 -6.19 -9.10 9.72
C ILE A 24 -6.72 -8.99 11.15
N GLY A 25 -6.02 -8.24 11.99
CA GLY A 25 -6.57 -7.81 13.28
C GLY A 25 -7.89 -7.08 13.07
N GLU A 26 -8.57 -6.71 14.15
CA GLU A 26 -9.82 -5.96 14.04
C GLU A 26 -9.71 -4.83 13.02
N LYS A 27 -10.71 -4.75 12.13
CA LYS A 27 -10.74 -3.75 11.08
C LYS A 27 -10.63 -2.38 11.74
N PRO A 28 -9.58 -1.58 11.43
CA PRO A 28 -9.39 -0.31 12.10
C PRO A 28 -10.60 0.60 11.87
N PRO A 29 -10.91 1.56 12.74
CA PRO A 29 -12.09 2.43 12.60
C PRO A 29 -12.03 3.34 11.36
N SER A 30 -10.85 3.75 10.89
CA SER A 30 -10.66 4.49 9.63
C SER A 30 -9.32 4.13 8.98
N CYS A 31 -9.14 4.45 7.68
CA CYS A 31 -7.83 4.27 7.03
C CYS A 31 -6.74 5.12 7.69
N ALA A 32 -7.02 6.35 8.13
CA ALA A 32 -6.05 7.19 8.83
C ALA A 32 -5.54 6.57 10.16
N LYS A 33 -6.33 5.66 10.76
CA LYS A 33 -5.97 4.93 11.99
C LYS A 33 -5.46 3.50 11.72
N CYS A 34 -5.23 3.15 10.46
CA CYS A 34 -4.74 1.85 10.04
C CYS A 34 -3.21 1.79 10.14
N GLN A 35 -2.64 0.70 10.66
CA GLN A 35 -1.19 0.47 10.67
C GLN A 35 -0.53 0.49 9.29
N TYR A 36 -1.32 0.24 8.23
CA TYR A 36 -0.84 0.23 6.84
C TYR A 36 -1.01 1.58 6.14
N TYR A 37 -1.56 2.59 6.81
CA TYR A 37 -1.67 3.93 6.25
C TYR A 37 -0.32 4.63 6.28
N GLN A 38 0.04 5.24 5.15
CA GLN A 38 1.34 5.86 4.92
C GLN A 38 1.11 7.30 4.45
N PRO A 39 1.00 8.27 5.38
CA PRO A 39 0.71 9.65 5.02
C PRO A 39 1.86 10.35 4.30
N GLU A 40 3.07 9.77 4.35
CA GLU A 40 4.29 10.40 3.83
C GLU A 40 4.62 9.94 2.41
N PHE A 41 3.98 8.87 1.95
CA PHE A 41 4.15 8.34 0.60
C PHE A 41 3.62 9.34 -0.43
N LYS A 42 4.44 9.64 -1.45
CA LYS A 42 4.16 10.68 -2.45
C LYS A 42 2.91 10.41 -3.29
N TYR A 43 2.74 9.17 -3.76
CA TYR A 43 1.69 8.85 -4.75
C TYR A 43 0.56 7.99 -4.20
N ARG A 44 0.72 7.39 -3.02
CA ARG A 44 -0.26 6.48 -2.42
C ARG A 44 -0.41 6.74 -0.94
N LYS A 45 -1.50 6.24 -0.36
CA LYS A 45 -1.82 6.37 1.07
C LYS A 45 -1.76 5.05 1.85
N CYS A 46 -1.48 3.93 1.17
CA CYS A 46 -1.43 2.60 1.77
C CYS A 46 -0.10 1.90 1.45
N LEU A 47 0.37 1.07 2.38
CA LEU A 47 1.54 0.20 2.20
C LEU A 47 1.32 -0.83 1.08
N TYR A 48 0.09 -1.34 0.96
CA TYR A 48 -0.26 -2.38 0.00
C TYR A 48 -0.96 -1.80 -1.24
N ALA A 49 -0.74 -2.46 -2.38
CA ALA A 49 -1.44 -2.15 -3.64
C ALA A 49 -2.96 -2.37 -3.56
N ARG A 50 -3.38 -3.32 -2.71
CA ARG A 50 -4.78 -3.60 -2.39
C ARG A 50 -4.94 -3.58 -0.88
N CYS A 51 -5.97 -2.89 -0.38
CA CYS A 51 -6.22 -2.81 1.06
C CYS A 51 -6.50 -4.23 1.61
N PRO A 52 -5.75 -4.72 2.62
CA PRO A 52 -6.01 -6.03 3.21
C PRO A 52 -7.38 -6.10 3.90
N TYR A 53 -7.89 -4.96 4.36
CA TYR A 53 -9.23 -4.82 4.95
C TYR A 53 -10.33 -4.49 3.93
N GLN A 54 -10.00 -4.48 2.63
CA GLN A 54 -10.90 -4.21 1.50
C GLN A 54 -11.76 -2.95 1.66
N ARG A 55 -11.23 -1.94 2.34
CA ARG A 55 -12.01 -0.76 2.73
C ARG A 55 -11.97 0.38 1.73
N ASP A 56 -10.86 0.46 1.01
CA ASP A 56 -10.59 1.55 0.09
C ASP A 56 -9.94 0.93 -1.16
N THR A 57 -10.60 1.11 -2.29
CA THR A 57 -10.11 0.67 -3.60
C THR A 57 -9.14 1.70 -4.19
N GLU A 58 -9.23 2.96 -3.77
CA GLU A 58 -8.40 4.05 -4.27
C GLU A 58 -7.19 4.23 -3.37
N ILE A 59 -6.19 3.36 -3.49
CA ILE A 59 -4.95 3.48 -2.71
C ILE A 59 -4.06 4.66 -3.13
N PHE A 60 -4.27 5.21 -4.32
CA PHE A 60 -3.52 6.33 -4.85
C PHE A 60 -4.05 7.66 -4.31
N ARG A 61 -3.16 8.64 -4.23
CA ARG A 61 -3.55 9.99 -3.82
C ARG A 61 -4.18 10.71 -4.99
N LYS A 62 -5.38 11.28 -4.76
CA LYS A 62 -6.01 12.22 -5.68
C LYS A 62 -5.32 13.58 -5.70
N ARG A 63 -4.64 13.93 -4.61
CA ARG A 63 -3.92 15.19 -4.45
C ARG A 63 -2.50 14.93 -3.98
N PRO A 64 -1.50 15.62 -4.56
CA PRO A 64 -0.12 15.68 -4.09
C PRO A 64 -0.02 15.98 -2.59
N LEU A 65 1.12 15.64 -2.00
CA LEU A 65 1.42 16.06 -0.63
C LEU A 65 1.55 17.57 -0.56
N LYS A 66 1.25 18.14 0.62
CA LYS A 66 1.44 19.59 0.86
C LYS A 66 2.89 20.05 0.63
N LYS A 67 3.85 19.13 0.78
CA LYS A 67 5.28 19.37 0.54
C LYS A 67 5.71 19.17 -0.92
N ASP A 68 4.85 18.61 -1.77
CA ASP A 68 5.16 18.44 -3.18
C ASP A 68 5.12 19.80 -3.87
N LYS A 69 6.27 20.23 -4.39
CA LYS A 69 6.35 21.41 -5.26
C LYS A 69 5.90 20.98 -6.64
N ILE A 70 4.72 21.44 -7.07
CA ILE A 70 4.27 21.28 -8.44
C ILE A 70 4.58 22.60 -9.16
N PRO A 71 5.45 22.60 -10.18
CA PRO A 71 5.66 23.79 -10.97
C PRO A 71 4.32 24.19 -11.61
N GLY A 72 4.03 25.50 -11.58
CA GLY A 72 2.87 26.03 -12.29
C GLY A 72 2.99 25.78 -13.80
N PRO A 73 1.87 25.90 -14.55
CA PRO A 73 1.92 25.81 -16.00
C PRO A 73 2.93 26.82 -16.56
N GLU A 74 3.90 26.31 -17.32
CA GLU A 74 4.87 27.14 -18.03
C GLU A 74 4.19 27.72 -19.26
N VAL A 75 4.02 29.05 -19.29
CA VAL A 75 3.47 29.75 -20.45
C VAL A 75 4.59 29.88 -21.48
N VAL A 76 4.65 28.92 -22.40
CA VAL A 76 5.51 29.02 -23.58
C VAL A 76 4.83 29.92 -24.61
N LYS A 77 5.52 30.98 -25.02
CA LYS A 77 5.11 31.77 -26.18
C LYS A 77 5.34 30.92 -27.42
N VAL A 78 4.30 30.69 -28.19
CA VAL A 78 4.42 30.07 -29.51
C VAL A 78 4.54 31.22 -30.50
N ASP A 79 5.75 31.45 -31.00
CA ASP A 79 5.97 32.43 -32.08
C ASP A 79 5.38 31.84 -33.37
N GLY A 80 4.49 32.60 -34.01
CA GLY A 80 3.79 32.24 -35.25
C GLY A 80 4.43 32.81 -36.49
#